data_AF-A0A251T0D3-F1
#
_entry.id   AF-A0A251T0D3-F1
#
_cell.length_a   1.000
_cell.length_b   1.000
_cell.length_c   1.000
_cell.angle_alpha   90.00
_cell.angle_beta   90.00
_cell.angle_gamma   90.00
#
_symmetry.space_group_name_H-M   'P 1'
#
loop_
_entity.id
_entity.type
_entity.pdbx_description
1 polymer ?
#
loop_
_entity_poly.entity_id
_entity_poly.type
_entity_poly.pdbx_seq_one_letter_code
_entity_poly.pdbx_strand_id
1 'polypeptide(L)'
;MHLLHPINLCPNKVYACNLLSGSIGAVGSIIVWHFTHDGKKQIATQVIEEIDETNNKIVFKVIEGEIVEKIYKAFKITFSYEQKNGKQWGIWTMEFERPDTNVPYPTSFMDYLCVF
;
A
#
# COMPACT_ATOMS: atom_id res chain seq x y z
N MET A 1 -10.67 -4.91 -12.05
CA MET A 1 -9.58 -5.66 -11.36
C MET A 1 -10.21 -6.50 -10.24
N HIS A 2 -10.22 -7.84 -10.32
CA HIS A 2 -10.68 -8.66 -9.19
C HIS A 2 -9.64 -8.55 -8.08
N LEU A 3 -9.95 -7.84 -7.00
CA LEU A 3 -9.09 -7.75 -5.82
C LEU A 3 -8.92 -9.17 -5.25
N LEU A 4 -7.78 -9.80 -5.57
CA LEU A 4 -7.35 -11.02 -4.89
C LEU A 4 -7.27 -10.70 -3.40
N HIS A 5 -7.89 -11.54 -2.55
CA HIS A 5 -7.78 -11.43 -1.10
C HIS A 5 -6.29 -11.41 -0.72
N PRO A 6 -5.70 -10.26 -0.35
CA PRO A 6 -4.25 -10.12 -0.20
C PRO A 6 -3.69 -11.04 0.89
N ILE A 7 -4.53 -11.33 1.88
CA ILE A 7 -4.28 -12.26 3.00
C ILE A 7 -3.93 -13.67 2.50
N ASN A 8 -4.55 -14.11 1.40
CA ASN A 8 -4.31 -15.45 0.86
C ASN A 8 -3.00 -15.55 0.08
N LEU A 9 -2.43 -14.42 -0.34
CA LEU A 9 -1.19 -14.39 -1.12
C LEU A 9 0.03 -14.41 -0.20
N CYS A 10 0.00 -13.67 0.92
CA CYS A 10 1.12 -13.55 1.84
C CYS A 10 0.68 -13.53 3.31
N PRO A 11 0.16 -14.65 3.87
CA PRO A 11 -0.40 -14.67 5.23
C PRO A 11 0.62 -14.37 6.34
N ASN A 12 1.91 -14.65 6.08
CA ASN A 12 3.00 -14.32 7.01
C ASN A 12 3.29 -12.81 7.10
N LYS A 13 2.85 -12.05 6.08
CA LYS A 13 3.07 -10.61 5.93
C LYS A 13 1.84 -9.83 6.32
N VAL A 14 0.70 -10.13 5.70
CA VAL A 14 -0.59 -9.50 5.96
C VAL A 14 -1.52 -10.51 6.58
N TYR A 15 -1.97 -10.23 7.79
CA TYR A 15 -2.82 -11.16 8.56
C TYR A 15 -4.26 -10.65 8.73
N ALA A 16 -4.55 -9.39 8.40
CA ALA A 16 -5.92 -8.92 8.21
C ALA A 16 -5.99 -7.73 7.22
N CYS A 17 -7.10 -7.64 6.50
CA CYS A 17 -7.44 -6.56 5.59
C CYS A 17 -8.95 -6.35 5.69
N ASN A 18 -9.35 -5.27 6.36
CA ASN A 18 -10.73 -5.02 6.72
C ASN A 18 -11.24 -3.79 5.98
N LEU A 19 -12.41 -3.88 5.36
CA LEU A 19 -13.11 -2.72 4.83
C LEU A 19 -13.80 -2.00 6.01
N LEU A 20 -13.35 -0.78 6.31
CA LEU A 20 -13.95 0.05 7.37
C LEU A 20 -15.13 0.86 6.85
N SER A 21 -15.04 1.37 5.61
CA SER A 21 -16.09 2.17 4.98
C SER A 21 -16.01 2.08 3.47
N GLY A 22 -17.15 2.26 2.78
CA GLY A 22 -17.25 2.23 1.33
C GLY A 22 -17.52 0.83 0.77
N SER A 23 -16.97 0.56 -0.40
CA SER A 23 -17.19 -0.67 -1.15
C SER A 23 -15.86 -1.30 -1.54
N ILE A 24 -15.79 -2.63 -1.54
CA ILE A 24 -14.57 -3.35 -1.92
C ILE A 24 -14.11 -2.89 -3.32
N GLY A 25 -12.91 -2.30 -3.40
CA GLY A 25 -12.32 -1.86 -4.66
C GLY A 25 -12.95 -0.63 -5.30
N ALA A 26 -13.54 0.28 -4.51
CA ALA A 26 -14.04 1.55 -5.00
C ALA A 26 -13.25 2.74 -4.44
N VAL A 27 -13.09 3.80 -5.24
CA VAL A 27 -12.54 5.09 -4.80
C VAL A 27 -13.34 5.62 -3.60
N GLY A 28 -12.63 6.20 -2.63
CA GLY A 28 -13.18 6.69 -1.36
C GLY A 28 -13.33 5.62 -0.28
N SER A 29 -13.11 4.34 -0.60
CA SER A 29 -13.21 3.27 0.38
C SER A 29 -12.03 3.29 1.35
N ILE A 30 -12.32 3.00 2.61
CA ILE A 30 -11.35 3.02 3.71
C ILE A 30 -11.04 1.58 4.12
N ILE A 31 -9.76 1.24 4.09
CA ILE A 31 -9.24 -0.11 4.35
C ILE A 31 -8.27 -0.05 5.52
N VAL A 32 -8.39 -1.00 6.45
CA VAL A 32 -7.46 -1.18 7.56
C VAL A 32 -6.63 -2.43 7.32
N TRP A 33 -5.32 -2.23 7.21
CA TRP A 33 -4.34 -3.30 7.03
C TRP A 33 -3.70 -3.66 8.34
N HIS A 34 -3.62 -4.95 8.63
CA HIS A 34 -2.80 -5.50 9.71
C HIS A 34 -1.70 -6.35 9.11
N PHE A 35 -0.46 -5.96 9.36
CA PHE A 35 0.70 -6.55 8.71
C PHE A 35 1.91 -6.60 9.64
N THR A 36 2.94 -7.35 9.25
CA THR A 36 4.21 -7.45 9.97
C THR A 36 5.31 -6.84 9.13
N HIS A 37 5.95 -5.78 9.59
CA HIS A 37 7.08 -5.14 8.93
C HIS A 37 8.26 -5.06 9.90
N ASP A 38 9.45 -5.50 9.47
CA ASP A 38 10.66 -5.60 10.29
C ASP A 38 10.43 -6.35 11.62
N GLY A 39 9.69 -7.46 11.56
CA GLY A 39 9.35 -8.30 12.71
C GLY A 39 8.34 -7.69 13.68
N LYS A 40 7.80 -6.49 13.40
CA LYS A 40 6.82 -5.79 14.24
C LYS A 40 5.45 -5.81 13.59
N LYS A 41 4.42 -6.10 14.40
CA LYS A 41 3.02 -5.94 13.98
C LYS A 41 2.71 -4.46 13.83
N GLN A 42 2.08 -4.12 12.72
CA GLN A 42 1.71 -2.78 12.30
C GLN A 42 0.25 -2.75 11.87
N ILE A 43 -0.37 -1.58 12.03
CA ILE A 43 -1.70 -1.27 11.55
C ILE A 43 -1.61 0.01 10.73
N ALA A 44 -2.22 0.01 9.55
CA ALA A 44 -2.33 1.21 8.72
C ALA A 44 -3.73 1.32 8.14
N THR A 45 -4.34 2.51 8.27
CA THR A 45 -5.61 2.85 7.63
C THR A 45 -5.32 3.62 6.36
N GLN A 46 -5.94 3.21 5.26
CA GLN A 46 -5.76 3.82 3.94
C GLN A 46 -7.10 4.13 3.30
N VAL A 47 -7.12 5.18 2.48
CA VAL A 47 -8.22 5.47 1.55
C VAL A 47 -7.75 5.17 0.13
N ILE A 48 -8.62 4.56 -0.67
CA ILE A 48 -8.40 4.44 -2.12
C ILE A 48 -8.68 5.81 -2.74
N GLU A 49 -7.64 6.54 -3.13
CA GLU A 49 -7.79 7.86 -3.73
C GLU A 49 -8.12 7.79 -5.22
N GLU A 50 -7.59 6.79 -5.91
CA GLU A 50 -7.73 6.68 -7.37
C GLU A 50 -7.75 5.20 -7.79
N ILE A 51 -8.59 4.90 -8.77
CA ILE A 51 -8.54 3.66 -9.55
C ILE A 51 -8.60 4.07 -11.02
N ASP A 52 -7.60 3.68 -11.78
CA ASP A 52 -7.51 3.89 -13.21
C ASP A 52 -7.36 2.52 -13.87
N GLU A 53 -8.49 2.00 -14.35
CA GLU A 53 -8.54 0.68 -15.01
C GLU A 53 -7.82 0.70 -16.36
N THR A 54 -7.76 1.85 -17.02
CA THR A 54 -7.09 1.99 -18.33
C THR A 54 -5.60 1.77 -18.18
N ASN A 55 -5.01 2.36 -17.13
CA ASN A 55 -3.59 2.26 -16.83
C ASN A 55 -3.25 1.19 -15.79
N ASN A 56 -4.22 0.35 -15.40
CA ASN A 56 -4.08 -0.67 -14.35
C ASN A 56 -3.43 -0.14 -13.07
N LYS A 57 -3.86 1.04 -12.63
CA LYS A 57 -3.27 1.79 -11.52
C LYS A 57 -4.29 1.92 -10.38
N ILE A 58 -3.82 1.75 -9.16
CA ILE A 58 -4.57 2.08 -7.94
C ILE A 58 -3.67 2.89 -7.00
N VAL A 59 -4.24 3.95 -6.42
CA VAL A 59 -3.54 4.85 -5.51
C VAL A 59 -4.19 4.76 -4.13
N PHE A 60 -3.37 4.46 -3.13
CA PHE A 60 -3.74 4.43 -1.73
C PHE A 60 -3.06 5.58 -1.00
N LYS A 61 -3.84 6.37 -0.26
CA LYS A 61 -3.29 7.33 0.72
C LYS A 61 -3.42 6.76 2.11
N VAL A 62 -2.31 6.77 2.85
CA VAL A 62 -2.33 6.41 4.26
C VAL A 62 -2.89 7.58 5.06
N ILE A 63 -3.89 7.31 5.88
CA ILE A 63 -4.58 8.32 6.69
C ILE A 63 -4.37 8.13 8.19
N GLU A 64 -4.05 6.91 8.65
CA GLU A 64 -3.69 6.61 10.04
C GLU A 64 -2.64 5.50 10.12
N GLY A 65 -1.94 5.44 11.25
CA GLY A 65 -0.90 4.44 11.53
C GLY A 65 0.49 5.05 11.70
N GLU A 66 1.41 4.25 12.26
CA GLU A 66 2.74 4.70 12.68
C GLU A 66 3.52 5.41 11.56
N ILE A 67 3.34 4.99 10.31
CA ILE A 67 4.00 5.57 9.14
C ILE A 67 3.67 7.05 8.92
N VAL A 68 2.43 7.50 9.17
CA VAL A 68 2.01 8.91 9.03
C VAL A 68 1.95 9.66 10.36
N GLU A 69 1.93 8.95 11.48
CA GLU A 69 1.91 9.55 12.82
C GLU A 69 3.31 9.85 13.36
N LYS A 70 4.32 9.07 12.96
CA LYS A 70 5.68 9.16 13.54
C LYS A 70 6.80 9.34 12.53
N ILE A 71 6.61 8.95 11.27
CA ILE A 71 7.72 8.86 10.29
C ILE A 71 7.58 9.92 9.21
N TYR A 72 6.48 9.92 8.47
CA TYR A 72 6.21 10.83 7.35
C TYR A 72 5.00 11.71 7.65
N LYS A 73 4.97 12.94 7.13
CA LYS A 73 3.79 13.83 7.25
C LYS A 73 2.65 13.38 6.34
N ALA A 74 3.00 12.78 5.21
CA ALA A 74 2.05 12.23 4.24
C ALA A 74 2.71 11.04 3.54
N PHE A 75 1.92 10.02 3.22
CA PHE A 75 2.39 8.83 2.53
C PHE A 75 1.33 8.30 1.58
N LYS A 76 1.72 8.07 0.33
CA LYS A 76 0.90 7.43 -0.70
C LYS A 76 1.64 6.26 -1.31
N ILE A 77 0.88 5.23 -1.65
CA ILE A 77 1.36 4.03 -2.31
C ILE A 77 0.53 3.85 -3.57
N THR A 78 1.19 3.78 -4.70
CA THR A 78 0.59 3.48 -5.97
C THR A 78 1.03 2.10 -6.40
N PHE A 79 0.08 1.23 -6.72
CA PHE A 79 0.35 -0.01 -7.43
C PHE A 79 -0.10 0.15 -8.87
N SER A 80 0.81 -0.05 -9.82
CA SER A 80 0.48 -0.12 -11.23
C SER A 80 1.02 -1.40 -11.85
N TYR A 81 0.53 -1.68 -13.04
CA TYR A 81 0.95 -2.84 -13.79
C TYR A 81 1.31 -2.46 -15.22
N GLU A 82 2.44 -2.97 -15.70
CA GLU A 82 2.91 -2.74 -17.06
C GLU A 82 3.25 -4.06 -17.77
N GLN A 83 2.96 -4.12 -19.07
CA GLN A 83 3.43 -5.18 -19.95
C GLN A 83 4.52 -4.66 -20.86
N LYS A 84 5.68 -5.33 -20.82
CA LYS A 84 6.82 -4.99 -21.66
C LYS A 84 7.50 -6.26 -22.14
N ASN A 85 7.64 -6.39 -23.46
CA ASN A 85 8.30 -7.53 -24.12
C ASN A 85 7.70 -8.89 -23.71
N GLY A 86 6.38 -8.98 -23.62
CA GLY A 86 5.67 -10.21 -23.21
C GLY A 86 5.82 -10.57 -21.72
N LYS A 87 6.49 -9.73 -20.91
CA LYS A 87 6.59 -9.87 -19.47
C LYS A 87 5.68 -8.88 -18.77
N GLN A 88 5.23 -9.29 -17.58
CA GLN A 88 4.33 -8.57 -16.73
C GLN A 88 5.09 -8.01 -15.53
N TRP A 89 4.91 -6.73 -15.20
CA TRP A 89 5.58 -6.05 -14.10
C TRP A 89 4.56 -5.42 -13.17
N GLY A 90 4.58 -5.77 -11.90
CA GLY A 90 3.94 -4.99 -10.84
C GLY A 90 4.90 -3.91 -10.37
N ILE A 91 4.46 -2.67 -10.34
CA ILE A 91 5.27 -1.51 -9.97
C ILE A 91 4.65 -0.89 -8.72
N TRP A 92 5.45 -0.82 -7.65
CA TRP A 92 5.12 -0.08 -6.45
C TRP A 92 5.82 1.28 -6.49
N THR A 93 5.05 2.36 -6.42
CA THR A 93 5.55 3.73 -6.30
C THR A 93 5.14 4.30 -4.96
N MET A 94 6.08 4.94 -4.26
CA MET A 94 5.82 5.59 -2.97
C MET A 94 6.07 7.09 -3.08
N GLU A 95 5.07 7.88 -2.72
CA GLU A 95 5.16 9.34 -2.63
C GLU A 95 5.02 9.72 -1.15
N PHE A 96 5.94 10.52 -0.62
CA PHE A 96 5.95 10.82 0.80
C PHE A 96 6.51 12.21 1.09
N GLU A 97 6.03 12.81 2.17
CA GLU A 97 6.55 14.07 2.72
C GLU A 97 7.30 13.79 4.02
N ARG A 98 8.58 14.17 4.07
CA ARG A 98 9.39 14.03 5.29
C ARG A 98 9.21 15.25 6.21
N PRO A 99 9.22 15.07 7.54
CA PRO A 99 9.26 16.19 8.46
C PRO A 99 10.57 16.98 8.33
N ASP A 100 11.69 16.31 8.08
CA ASP A 100 13.01 16.87 7.82
C ASP A 100 13.92 15.89 7.04
N THR A 101 15.16 16.28 6.77
CA THR A 101 16.10 15.52 5.93
C THR A 101 16.68 14.26 6.58
N ASN A 102 16.56 14.09 7.91
CA ASN A 102 17.12 12.95 8.64
C ASN A 102 16.23 11.71 8.55
N VAL A 103 14.96 11.87 8.20
CA VAL A 103 14.06 10.73 7.99
C VAL A 103 14.51 9.94 6.75
N PRO A 104 14.75 8.62 6.86
CA PRO A 104 15.21 7.80 5.76
C PRO A 104 14.13 7.62 4.69
N TYR A 105 14.57 7.22 3.50
CA TYR A 105 13.67 6.73 2.46
C TYR A 105 12.99 5.43 2.93
N PRO A 106 11.75 5.13 2.49
CA PRO A 106 11.00 3.95 2.93
C PRO A 106 11.48 2.66 2.25
N THR A 107 12.80 2.48 2.09
CA THR A 107 13.38 1.37 1.31
C THR A 107 13.09 0.00 1.92
N SER A 108 13.11 -0.14 3.26
CA SER A 108 12.72 -1.42 3.89
C SER A 108 11.27 -1.79 3.57
N PHE A 109 10.38 -0.80 3.50
CA PHE A 109 9.00 -1.01 3.12
C PHE A 109 8.84 -1.33 1.62
N MET A 110 9.70 -0.78 0.76
CA MET A 110 9.77 -1.16 -0.66
C MET A 110 10.18 -2.63 -0.81
N ASP A 111 11.24 -3.05 -0.12
CA ASP A 111 11.70 -4.45 -0.13
C ASP A 111 10.61 -5.39 0.39
N TYR A 112 9.90 -4.98 1.45
CA TYR A 112 8.77 -5.71 2.00
C TYR A 112 7.66 -5.97 0.97
N LEU A 113 7.34 -5.01 0.10
CA LEU A 113 6.30 -5.15 -0.93
C LEU A 113 6.73 -5.96 -2.16
N CYS A 114 8.03 -5.99 -2.48
CA CYS A 114 8.56 -6.67 -3.66
C CYS A 114 8.91 -8.15 -3.44
N VAL A 115 9.05 -8.59 -2.19
CA VAL A 115 9.32 -9.99 -1.85
C VAL A 115 7.98 -10.72 -1.63
N PHE A 116 7.79 -11.90 -2.22
CA PHE A 116 6.60 -12.73 -2.02
C PHE A 116 6.98 -14.10 -1.46
#